data_AF-A4C5X2-F1
#
_entry.id   AF-A4C5X2-F1
#
_cell.length_a   1.000
_cell.length_b   1.000
_cell.length_c   1.000
_cell.angle_alpha   90.00
_cell.angle_beta   90.00
_cell.angle_gamma   90.00
#
_symmetry.space_group_name_H-M   'P 1'
#
loop_
_entity.id
_entity.type
_entity.pdbx_description
1 polymer ?
#
loop_
_entity_poly.entity_id
_entity_poly.type
_entity_poly.pdbx_seq_one_letter_code
_entity_poly.pdbx_strand_id
1 'polypeptide(L)'
;MFQLESNYAKSNKAMKAQVYMYIGCEEGNMVKEMLAVEDQLKSRNYQGLSIQSKVLAGLSHHSAFAVLLTYGLQKALPKQSKDN
;
A
#
# COMPACT_ATOMS: atom_id res chain seq x y z
N MET A 1 15.35 1.02 7.82
CA MET A 1 14.17 0.41 7.19
C MET A 1 14.36 0.11 5.70
N PHE A 2 14.91 1.01 4.87
CA PHE A 2 14.89 0.88 3.40
C PHE A 2 16.16 0.35 2.70
N GLN A 3 17.04 -0.37 3.40
CA GLN A 3 18.30 -0.82 2.76
C GLN A 3 18.06 -1.76 1.57
N LEU A 4 17.11 -2.69 1.71
CA LEU A 4 16.74 -3.63 0.64
C LEU A 4 16.17 -2.89 -0.58
N GLU A 5 15.19 -2.01 -0.34
CA GLU A 5 14.60 -1.15 -1.38
C GLU A 5 15.68 -0.31 -2.07
N SER A 6 16.56 0.33 -1.30
CA SER A 6 17.61 1.20 -1.85
C SER A 6 18.58 0.43 -2.74
N ASN A 7 18.91 -0.81 -2.37
CA ASN A 7 19.73 -1.68 -3.22
C ASN A 7 18.99 -2.08 -4.50
N TYR A 8 17.70 -2.37 -4.44
CA TYR A 8 16.87 -2.67 -5.60
C TYR A 8 16.78 -1.46 -6.57
N ALA A 9 16.61 -0.24 -6.03
CA ALA A 9 16.47 1.01 -6.79
C ALA A 9 17.70 1.38 -7.65
N LYS A 10 18.88 0.84 -7.29
CA LYS A 10 20.14 1.11 -8.01
C LYS A 10 20.09 0.59 -9.44
N SER A 11 19.52 -0.60 -9.65
CA SER A 11 19.48 -1.27 -10.95
C SER A 11 18.09 -1.37 -11.58
N ASN A 12 17.03 -1.01 -10.84
CA ASN A 12 15.66 -1.11 -11.33
C ASN A 12 15.02 0.28 -11.42
N LYS A 13 14.44 0.61 -12.57
CA LYS A 13 13.67 1.85 -12.80
C LYS A 13 12.20 1.61 -13.09
N ALA A 14 11.82 0.35 -13.31
CA ALA A 14 10.45 -0.06 -13.53
C ALA A 14 10.04 -1.03 -12.43
N MET A 15 8.78 -0.93 -12.00
CA MET A 15 8.14 -1.85 -11.07
C MET A 15 6.67 -1.93 -11.43
N LYS A 16 6.29 -2.93 -12.24
CA LYS A 16 4.91 -3.13 -12.69
C LYS A 16 4.07 -3.75 -11.57
N ALA A 17 3.64 -2.93 -10.63
CA ALA A 17 2.89 -3.39 -9.46
C ALA A 17 1.82 -2.38 -9.04
N GLN A 18 0.74 -2.90 -8.45
CA GLN A 18 -0.27 -2.12 -7.76
C GLN A 18 -0.27 -2.51 -6.28
N VAL A 19 0.02 -1.57 -5.41
CA VAL A 19 0.15 -1.79 -3.97
C VAL A 19 -0.87 -0.93 -3.24
N TYR A 20 -1.70 -1.57 -2.43
CA TYR A 20 -2.65 -0.92 -1.54
C TYR A 20 -2.31 -1.32 -0.11
N MET A 21 -1.97 -0.33 0.73
CA MET A 21 -1.65 -0.54 2.14
C MET A 21 -2.77 0.06 3.00
N TYR A 22 -3.19 -0.68 4.02
CA TYR A 22 -4.19 -0.22 4.97
C TYR A 22 -3.66 -0.43 6.39
N ILE A 23 -3.93 0.53 7.27
CA ILE A 23 -3.52 0.46 8.67
C ILE A 23 -4.59 1.07 9.56
N GLY A 24 -4.78 0.55 10.76
CA GLY A 24 -5.62 1.17 11.78
C GLY A 24 -4.99 2.43 12.36
N CYS A 25 -5.79 3.45 12.66
CA CYS A 25 -5.28 4.70 13.24
C CYS A 25 -4.68 4.52 14.65
N GLU A 26 -5.07 3.48 15.37
CA GLU A 26 -4.59 3.19 16.73
C GLU A 26 -3.24 2.46 16.75
N GLU A 27 -2.64 2.15 15.59
CA GLU A 27 -1.36 1.41 15.49
C GLU A 27 -0.12 2.28 15.76
N GLY A 28 -0.29 3.52 16.23
CA GLY A 28 0.78 4.37 16.74
C GLY A 28 1.90 4.61 15.72
N ASN A 29 3.13 4.22 16.06
CA ASN A 29 4.30 4.44 15.21
C ASN A 29 4.23 3.67 13.88
N MET A 30 3.51 2.54 13.82
CA MET A 30 3.36 1.78 12.57
C MET A 30 2.67 2.61 11.49
N VAL A 31 1.79 3.56 11.85
CA VAL A 31 1.16 4.50 10.91
C VAL A 31 2.22 5.34 10.21
N LYS A 32 3.17 5.90 10.97
CA LYS A 32 4.27 6.71 10.42
C LYS A 32 5.19 5.87 9.54
N GLU A 33 5.50 4.65 9.97
CA GLU A 33 6.36 3.72 9.25
C GLU A 33 5.75 3.30 7.90
N MET A 34 4.46 2.95 7.86
CA MET A 34 3.76 2.62 6.62
C MET A 34 3.71 3.81 5.65
N LEU A 35 3.41 5.02 6.16
CA LEU A 35 3.41 6.23 5.32
C LEU A 35 4.82 6.52 4.77
N ALA A 36 5.86 6.32 5.57
CA ALA A 36 7.23 6.44 5.10
C ALA A 36 7.59 5.44 3.99
N VAL A 37 7.00 4.23 3.97
CA VAL A 37 7.16 3.27 2.86
C VAL A 37 6.58 3.85 1.58
N GLU A 38 5.36 4.39 1.64
CA GLU A 38 4.70 4.99 0.47
C GLU A 38 5.51 6.18 -0.06
N ASP A 39 5.91 7.10 0.81
CA ASP A 39 6.70 8.27 0.43
C ASP A 39 8.04 7.87 -0.21
N GLN A 40 8.73 6.90 0.40
CA GLN A 40 9.98 6.38 -0.12
C GLN A 40 9.79 5.80 -1.53
N LEU A 41 8.79 4.94 -1.75
CA LEU A 41 8.57 4.31 -3.05
C LEU A 41 8.07 5.30 -4.12
N LYS A 42 7.26 6.30 -3.74
CA LYS A 42 6.87 7.40 -4.64
C LYS A 42 8.07 8.23 -5.07
N SER A 43 8.99 8.55 -4.14
CA SER A 43 10.19 9.35 -4.47
C SER A 43 11.09 8.71 -5.53
N ARG A 44 11.02 7.39 -5.71
CA ARG A 44 11.78 6.66 -6.73
C ARG A 44 11.24 6.83 -8.14
N ASN A 45 9.98 7.22 -8.30
CA ASN A 45 9.31 7.35 -9.60
C ASN A 45 9.44 6.08 -10.47
N TYR A 46 9.25 4.90 -9.89
CA TYR A 46 9.30 3.65 -10.65
C TYR A 46 8.24 3.63 -11.74
N GLN A 47 8.65 3.32 -12.97
CA GLN A 47 7.74 3.18 -14.09
C GLN A 47 6.80 1.98 -13.87
N GLY A 48 5.49 2.24 -13.92
CA GLY A 48 4.45 1.21 -13.75
C GLY A 48 4.07 0.89 -12.31
N LEU A 49 4.63 1.59 -11.31
CA LEU A 49 4.24 1.44 -9.92
C LEU A 49 3.06 2.35 -9.59
N SER A 50 2.00 1.77 -9.03
CA SER A 50 0.96 2.50 -8.32
C SER A 50 0.96 2.06 -6.86
N ILE A 51 1.14 3.00 -5.94
CA ILE A 51 1.11 2.75 -4.50
C ILE A 51 0.20 3.75 -3.80
N GLN A 52 -0.63 3.25 -2.89
CA GLN A 52 -1.54 4.03 -2.07
C GLN A 52 -1.62 3.46 -0.67
N SER A 53 -1.56 4.32 0.35
CA SER A 53 -1.93 3.95 1.72
C SER A 53 -3.25 4.56 2.17
N LYS A 54 -3.92 3.90 3.12
CA LYS A 54 -5.10 4.44 3.81
C LYS A 54 -5.05 4.14 5.31
N VAL A 55 -5.12 5.19 6.11
CA VAL A 55 -5.32 5.09 7.57
C VAL A 55 -6.82 4.95 7.84
N LEU A 56 -7.19 3.90 8.55
CA LEU A 56 -8.57 3.54 8.86
C LEU A 56 -8.93 4.04 10.26
N ALA A 57 -9.87 4.99 10.31
CA ALA A 57 -10.32 5.61 11.55
C ALA A 57 -11.04 4.62 12.47
N GLY A 58 -10.79 4.72 13.77
CA GLY A 58 -11.40 3.87 14.81
C GLY A 58 -10.97 2.41 14.79
N LEU A 59 -9.92 2.06 14.04
CA LEU A 59 -9.43 0.69 13.95
C LEU A 59 -8.09 0.53 14.67
N SER A 60 -8.00 -0.57 15.41
CA SER A 60 -6.77 -1.16 15.96
C SER A 60 -6.17 -2.20 15.02
N HIS A 61 -4.97 -2.69 15.36
CA HIS A 61 -4.27 -3.77 14.64
C HIS A 61 -5.15 -5.00 14.37
N HIS A 62 -5.96 -5.42 15.35
CA HIS A 62 -6.82 -6.60 15.22
C HIS A 62 -8.03 -6.35 14.30
N SER A 63 -8.63 -5.17 14.39
CA SER A 63 -9.82 -4.81 13.60
C SER A 63 -9.49 -4.36 12.17
N ALA A 64 -8.28 -3.85 11.93
CA ALA A 64 -7.85 -3.36 10.62
C ALA A 64 -7.80 -4.49 9.58
N PHE A 65 -7.47 -5.72 9.98
CA PHE A 65 -7.34 -6.86 9.08
C PHE A 65 -8.63 -7.18 8.30
N ALA A 66 -9.78 -7.25 8.98
CA ALA A 66 -11.04 -7.58 8.32
C ALA A 66 -11.45 -6.54 7.25
N VAL A 67 -11.19 -5.26 7.55
CA VAL A 67 -11.46 -4.14 6.62
C VAL A 67 -10.45 -4.15 5.48
N LEU A 68 -9.16 -4.38 5.77
CA LEU A 68 -8.11 -4.54 4.76
C LEU A 68 -8.45 -5.66 3.78
N LEU A 69 -8.89 -6.83 4.26
CA LEU A 69 -9.25 -7.95 3.40
C LEU A 69 -10.36 -7.56 2.41
N THR A 70 -11.41 -6.91 2.91
CA THR A 70 -12.53 -6.47 2.08
C THR A 70 -12.11 -5.42 1.05
N TYR A 71 -11.47 -4.34 1.48
CA TYR A 71 -11.06 -3.25 0.58
C TYR A 71 -9.95 -3.69 -0.39
N GLY A 72 -9.03 -4.53 0.07
CA GLY A 72 -7.98 -5.12 -0.76
C GLY A 72 -8.57 -5.95 -1.90
N LEU A 73 -9.52 -6.85 -1.60
CA LEU A 73 -10.19 -7.64 -2.63
C LEU A 73 -10.98 -6.77 -3.62
N GLN A 74 -11.70 -5.76 -3.14
CA GLN A 74 -12.42 -4.82 -4.02
C GLN A 74 -11.49 -4.03 -4.97
N LYS A 75 -10.23 -3.82 -4.59
CA LYS A 75 -9.22 -3.16 -5.42
C LYS A 75 -8.50 -4.12 -6.37
N ALA A 76 -8.25 -5.35 -5.92
CA ALA A 76 -7.50 -6.36 -6.67
C ALA A 76 -8.37 -7.04 -7.73
N LEU A 77 -9.66 -7.23 -7.45
CA LEU A 77 -10.57 -7.90 -8.36
C LEU A 77 -11.10 -6.92 -9.41
N PRO A 78 -11.18 -7.36 -10.68
CA PRO A 78 -11.84 -6.56 -11.71
C PRO A 78 -13.29 -6.32 -11.31
N LYS A 79 -13.76 -5.08 -11.50
CA LYS A 79 -15.20 -4.82 -11.41
C LYS A 79 -15.88 -5.65 -12.49
N GLN A 80 -16.85 -6.47 -12.11
CA GLN A 80 -17.72 -7.12 -13.10
C GLN A 80 -18.34 -6.03 -13.96
N SER A 81 -18.08 -6.07 -15.27
CA SER A 81 -18.84 -5.28 -16.23
C SER A 81 -20.30 -5.71 -16.08
N LYS A 82 -21.19 -4.76 -15.83
CA LYS A 82 -22.60 -4.99 -16.14
C LYS A 82 -22.70 -4.92 -17.66
N ASP A 83 -22.42 -6.04 -18.32
CA ASP A 83 -22.84 -6.22 -19.69
C ASP A 83 -24.36 -6.43 -19.62
N ASN A 84 -25.08 -5.35 -19.94
CA ASN A 84 -26.54 -5.34 -20.10
C ASN A 84 -26.92 -5.97 -21.44
#